data_AF-W4G0W3-F1
#
_entry.id   AF-W4G0W3-F1
#
_cell.length_a   1.000
_cell.length_b   1.000
_cell.length_c   1.000
_cell.angle_alpha   90.00
_cell.angle_beta   90.00
_cell.angle_gamma   90.00
#
_symmetry.space_group_name_H-M   'P 1'
#
loop_
_entity.id
_entity.type
_entity.pdbx_description
1 polymer ?
#
loop_
_entity_poly.entity_id
_entity_poly.type
_entity_poly.pdbx_seq_one_letter_code
_entity_poly.pdbx_strand_id
1 'polypeptide(L)'
;MASKDVTTRDYQKLSPEEFLNRTKATSYMQDAVNLVLEYRPEQPLTFLAKYFQMMCGDLGPIEVSAFYIQSCGTISNSSFEDTLVLAYHALKKPSTTMTDATPVGVDVHAFQQLLHLLCQDIPCAPQAKLVTYLAPSTISSVSYARFRHAIDVCLLYGEVVSEGEDLFQSVDGASAGEVKCSVLVSAMEIASAHKTLNAQLVARLRTTLERETLHDGNATISLDQFLASLSHVVLPSAVS
;
A
#
# COMPACT_ATOMS: atom_id res chain seq x y z
N MET A 1 -3.46 -29.93 -29.32
CA MET A 1 -3.76 -29.15 -30.55
C MET A 1 -3.09 -27.80 -30.38
N ALA A 2 -2.06 -27.51 -31.17
CA ALA A 2 -1.24 -26.31 -31.03
C ALA A 2 -2.03 -25.07 -31.47
N SER A 3 -2.13 -24.07 -30.58
CA SER A 3 -2.67 -22.76 -30.90
C SER A 3 -1.73 -22.11 -31.92
N LYS A 4 -2.23 -21.85 -33.13
CA LYS A 4 -1.48 -21.07 -34.13
C LYS A 4 -1.41 -19.64 -33.61
N ASP A 5 -0.19 -19.12 -33.42
CA ASP A 5 0.03 -17.70 -33.22
C ASP A 5 -0.57 -16.93 -34.40
N VAL A 6 -1.71 -16.29 -34.17
CA VAL A 6 -2.35 -15.39 -35.11
C VAL A 6 -1.52 -14.12 -35.12
N THR A 7 -0.92 -13.79 -36.27
CA THR A 7 -0.06 -12.62 -36.36
C THR A 7 -0.89 -11.33 -36.37
N THR A 8 -0.33 -10.21 -35.93
CA THR A 8 -0.98 -8.89 -35.92
C THR A 8 -1.55 -8.48 -37.29
N ARG A 9 -0.99 -9.03 -38.38
CA ARG A 9 -1.42 -8.81 -39.77
C ARG A 9 -2.73 -9.54 -40.13
N ASP A 10 -3.07 -10.62 -39.43
CA ASP A 10 -4.29 -11.38 -39.68
C ASP A 10 -5.51 -10.69 -39.08
N TYR A 11 -5.32 -9.93 -38.00
CA TYR A 11 -6.38 -9.14 -37.36
C TYR A 11 -6.82 -7.92 -38.18
N GLN A 12 -5.92 -7.33 -38.98
CA GLN A 12 -6.22 -6.17 -39.82
C GLN A 12 -7.17 -6.47 -40.99
N LYS A 13 -7.39 -7.76 -41.29
CA LYS A 13 -8.27 -8.22 -42.38
C LYS A 13 -9.67 -8.60 -41.90
N LEU A 14 -9.90 -8.62 -40.59
CA LEU A 14 -11.18 -8.98 -40.00
C LEU A 14 -12.15 -7.80 -40.08
N SER A 15 -13.44 -8.09 -40.15
CA SER A 15 -14.45 -7.08 -39.86
C SER A 15 -14.32 -6.61 -38.39
N PRO A 16 -14.76 -5.39 -38.05
CA PRO A 16 -14.71 -4.91 -36.66
C PRO A 16 -15.38 -5.87 -35.66
N GLU A 17 -16.51 -6.47 -36.02
CA GLU A 17 -17.24 -7.41 -35.15
C GLU A 17 -16.47 -8.72 -34.93
N GLU A 18 -15.87 -9.28 -35.99
CA GLU A 18 -15.04 -10.48 -35.88
C GLU A 18 -13.74 -10.23 -35.11
N PHE A 19 -13.16 -9.04 -35.27
CA PHE A 19 -11.98 -8.62 -34.51
C PHE A 19 -12.32 -8.55 -33.01
N LEU A 20 -13.41 -7.88 -32.64
CA LEU A 20 -13.84 -7.75 -31.25
C LEU A 20 -14.17 -9.11 -30.62
N ASN A 21 -14.86 -9.98 -31.35
CA ASN A 21 -15.19 -11.34 -30.87
C ASN A 21 -13.94 -12.21 -30.70
N ARG A 22 -12.99 -12.17 -31.64
CA ARG A 22 -11.76 -12.98 -31.53
C ARG A 22 -10.81 -12.51 -30.44
N THR A 23 -10.70 -11.19 -30.24
CA THR A 23 -9.83 -10.61 -29.22
C THR A 23 -10.46 -10.57 -27.83
N LYS A 24 -11.77 -10.83 -27.74
CA LYS A 24 -12.57 -10.64 -26.51
C LYS A 24 -12.50 -9.20 -25.96
N ALA A 25 -12.14 -8.23 -26.81
CA ALA A 25 -11.98 -6.84 -26.40
C ALA A 25 -13.25 -6.29 -25.73
N THR A 26 -14.44 -6.67 -26.22
CA THR A 26 -15.72 -6.29 -25.60
C THR A 26 -15.81 -6.76 -24.15
N SER A 27 -15.41 -8.00 -23.85
CA SER A 27 -15.46 -8.55 -22.49
C SER A 27 -14.46 -7.85 -21.57
N TYR A 28 -13.25 -7.58 -22.04
CA TYR A 28 -12.26 -6.82 -21.26
C TYR A 28 -12.69 -5.38 -21.00
N MET A 29 -13.32 -4.72 -21.98
CA MET A 29 -13.87 -3.38 -21.78
C MET A 29 -15.04 -3.37 -20.80
N GLN A 30 -15.94 -4.36 -20.88
CA GLN A 30 -17.05 -4.50 -19.94
C GLN A 30 -16.55 -4.73 -18.51
N ASP A 31 -15.58 -5.64 -18.34
CA ASP A 31 -14.95 -5.90 -17.05
C ASP A 31 -14.26 -4.65 -16.50
N ALA A 32 -13.45 -3.98 -17.32
CA ALA A 32 -12.77 -2.74 -16.94
C ALA A 32 -13.74 -1.64 -16.49
N VAL A 33 -14.87 -1.45 -17.19
CA VAL A 33 -15.90 -0.48 -16.81
C VAL A 33 -16.57 -0.90 -15.50
N ASN A 34 -16.90 -2.19 -15.34
CA ASN A 34 -17.49 -2.70 -14.10
C ASN A 34 -16.55 -2.44 -12.90
N LEU A 35 -15.26 -2.74 -13.04
CA LEU A 35 -14.27 -2.51 -11.98
C LEU A 35 -14.11 -1.03 -11.64
N VAL A 36 -14.15 -0.12 -12.63
CA VAL A 36 -14.14 1.33 -12.35
C VAL A 36 -15.38 1.75 -11.56
N LEU A 37 -16.55 1.22 -11.89
CA LEU A 37 -17.80 1.54 -11.18
C LEU A 37 -17.85 0.96 -9.76
N GLU A 38 -17.29 -0.24 -9.59
CA GLU A 38 -17.25 -0.97 -8.33
C GLU A 38 -16.21 -0.39 -7.38
N TYR A 39 -14.98 -0.20 -7.85
CA TYR A 39 -13.86 0.22 -7.01
C TYR A 39 -13.79 1.74 -6.85
N ARG A 40 -14.35 2.50 -7.79
CA ARG A 40 -14.34 3.98 -7.82
C ARG A 40 -12.95 4.56 -7.53
N PRO A 41 -11.93 4.18 -8.33
CA PRO A 41 -10.57 4.67 -8.12
C PRO A 41 -10.50 6.19 -8.27
N GLU A 42 -9.67 6.84 -7.48
CA GLU A 42 -9.44 8.30 -7.54
C GLU A 42 -8.90 8.74 -8.91
N GLN A 43 -8.12 7.87 -9.56
CA GLN A 43 -7.55 8.08 -10.89
C GLN A 43 -8.00 7.00 -11.88
N PRO A 44 -9.22 7.10 -12.45
CA PRO A 44 -9.80 6.06 -13.32
C PRO A 44 -8.97 5.74 -14.56
N LEU A 45 -8.31 6.73 -15.17
CA LEU A 45 -7.49 6.51 -16.37
C LEU A 45 -6.20 5.75 -16.05
N THR A 46 -5.54 6.08 -14.94
CA THR A 46 -4.35 5.36 -14.44
C THR A 46 -4.71 3.92 -14.10
N PHE A 47 -5.85 3.72 -13.44
CA PHE A 47 -6.39 2.40 -13.13
C PHE A 47 -6.61 1.57 -14.40
N LEU A 48 -7.29 2.12 -15.41
CA LEU A 48 -7.56 1.41 -16.66
C LEU A 48 -6.27 1.06 -17.41
N ALA A 49 -5.29 1.96 -17.45
CA ALA A 49 -4.00 1.69 -18.07
C ALA A 49 -3.29 0.49 -17.41
N LYS A 50 -3.22 0.49 -16.07
CA LYS A 50 -2.64 -0.63 -15.30
C LYS A 50 -3.44 -1.93 -15.47
N TYR A 51 -4.77 -1.86 -15.49
CA TYR A 51 -5.62 -3.02 -15.74
C TYR A 51 -5.30 -3.65 -17.09
N PHE A 52 -5.21 -2.87 -18.17
CA PHE A 52 -4.89 -3.43 -19.48
C PHE A 52 -3.46 -3.98 -19.56
N GLN A 53 -2.49 -3.34 -18.90
CA GLN A 53 -1.13 -3.88 -18.77
C GLN A 53 -1.13 -5.25 -18.05
N MET A 54 -1.90 -5.38 -16.96
CA MET A 54 -2.09 -6.65 -16.27
C MET A 54 -2.68 -7.71 -17.20
N MET A 55 -3.72 -7.39 -17.97
CA MET A 55 -4.37 -8.32 -18.89
C MET A 55 -3.48 -8.72 -20.07
N CYS A 56 -2.56 -7.85 -20.49
CA CYS A 56 -1.53 -8.14 -21.49
C CYS A 56 -0.37 -8.99 -20.93
N GLY A 57 -0.27 -9.17 -19.62
CA GLY A 57 0.84 -9.87 -18.97
C GLY A 57 2.10 -9.02 -18.83
N ASP A 58 1.99 -7.70 -18.94
CA ASP A 58 3.12 -6.76 -18.83
C ASP A 58 3.53 -6.51 -17.37
N LEU A 59 2.67 -6.87 -16.42
CA LEU A 59 2.92 -6.72 -14.97
C LEU A 59 3.40 -8.02 -14.34
N GLY A 60 4.42 -7.92 -13.48
CA GLY A 60 4.88 -9.01 -12.66
C GLY A 60 3.93 -9.32 -11.49
N PRO A 61 4.07 -10.49 -10.82
CA PRO A 61 3.20 -10.89 -9.70
C PRO A 61 3.07 -9.86 -8.57
N ILE A 62 4.15 -9.15 -8.26
CA ILE A 62 4.19 -8.13 -7.21
C ILE A 62 3.37 -6.91 -7.62
N GLU A 63 3.51 -6.46 -8.87
CA GLU A 63 2.78 -5.31 -9.41
C GLU A 63 1.29 -5.61 -9.54
N VAL A 64 0.94 -6.83 -9.97
CA VAL A 64 -0.45 -7.30 -10.01
C VAL A 64 -1.07 -7.32 -8.61
N SER A 65 -0.33 -7.84 -7.62
CA SER A 65 -0.80 -7.83 -6.23
C SER A 65 -0.99 -6.42 -5.68
N ALA A 66 -0.04 -5.51 -5.94
CA ALA A 66 -0.15 -4.12 -5.52
C ALA A 66 -1.33 -3.43 -6.21
N PHE A 67 -1.55 -3.70 -7.49
CA PHE A 67 -2.69 -3.18 -8.24
C PHE A 67 -4.01 -3.57 -7.58
N TYR A 68 -4.25 -4.85 -7.26
CA TYR A 68 -5.49 -5.27 -6.59
C TYR A 68 -5.72 -4.55 -5.25
N ILE A 69 -4.68 -4.40 -4.43
CA ILE A 69 -4.76 -3.73 -3.13
C ILE A 69 -5.08 -2.24 -3.30
N GLN A 70 -4.35 -1.56 -4.18
CA GLN A 70 -4.49 -0.11 -4.41
C GLN A 70 -5.79 0.25 -5.15
N SER A 71 -6.40 -0.70 -5.84
CA SER A 71 -7.62 -0.47 -6.59
C SER A 71 -8.83 -0.20 -5.70
N CYS A 72 -8.92 -0.87 -4.55
CA CYS A 72 -9.93 -0.60 -3.55
C CYS A 72 -9.41 0.51 -2.61
N GLY A 73 -9.63 1.77 -2.99
CA GLY A 73 -9.03 2.94 -2.33
C GLY A 73 -9.26 3.07 -0.81
N THR A 74 -10.14 2.27 -0.19
CA THR A 74 -10.26 2.17 1.27
C THR A 74 -10.61 0.75 1.71
N ILE A 75 -10.18 0.37 2.93
CA ILE A 75 -10.55 -0.88 3.60
C ILE A 75 -12.08 -0.99 3.78
N SER A 76 -12.79 0.14 3.77
CA SER A 76 -14.26 0.19 3.92
C SER A 76 -15.02 -0.21 2.65
N ASN A 77 -14.34 -0.41 1.51
CA ASN A 77 -14.98 -0.89 0.29
C ASN A 77 -15.42 -2.35 0.46
N SER A 78 -16.66 -2.67 0.10
CA SER A 78 -17.21 -4.03 0.23
C SER A 78 -16.45 -5.09 -0.56
N SER A 79 -15.75 -4.68 -1.63
CA SER A 79 -14.98 -5.57 -2.50
C SER A 79 -13.53 -5.73 -2.07
N PHE A 80 -13.11 -5.09 -0.97
CA PHE A 80 -11.72 -5.12 -0.49
C PHE A 80 -11.24 -6.54 -0.14
N GLU A 81 -12.09 -7.37 0.48
CA GLU A 81 -11.70 -8.75 0.79
C GLU A 81 -11.50 -9.59 -0.48
N ASP A 82 -12.34 -9.40 -1.49
CA ASP A 82 -12.21 -10.14 -2.76
C ASP A 82 -10.92 -9.73 -3.49
N THR A 83 -10.57 -8.44 -3.50
CA THR A 83 -9.32 -7.97 -4.10
C THR A 83 -8.09 -8.41 -3.30
N LEU A 84 -8.16 -8.48 -1.97
CA LEU A 84 -7.09 -9.04 -1.14
C LEU A 84 -6.83 -10.52 -1.44
N VAL A 85 -7.89 -11.30 -1.66
CA VAL A 85 -7.76 -12.71 -2.06
C VAL A 85 -7.06 -12.81 -3.42
N LEU A 86 -7.46 -11.98 -4.39
CA LEU A 86 -6.80 -11.92 -5.71
C LEU A 86 -5.32 -11.50 -5.59
N ALA A 87 -5.01 -10.49 -4.77
CA ALA A 87 -3.66 -10.03 -4.51
C ALA A 87 -2.77 -11.14 -3.92
N TYR A 88 -3.29 -11.86 -2.91
CA TYR A 88 -2.59 -12.98 -2.31
C TYR A 88 -2.32 -14.11 -3.31
N HIS A 89 -3.31 -14.43 -4.15
CA HIS A 89 -3.17 -15.44 -5.18
C HIS A 89 -2.19 -15.04 -6.29
N ALA A 90 -2.13 -13.76 -6.65
CA ALA A 90 -1.16 -13.26 -7.63
C ALA A 90 0.29 -13.53 -7.19
N LEU A 91 0.60 -13.37 -5.90
CA LEU A 91 1.92 -13.66 -5.34
C LEU A 91 2.18 -15.14 -5.06
N LYS A 92 1.13 -15.94 -4.90
CA LYS A 92 1.27 -17.36 -4.60
C LYS A 92 1.75 -18.10 -5.85
N LYS A 93 2.96 -18.64 -5.79
CA LYS A 93 3.52 -19.44 -6.90
C LYS A 93 2.58 -20.62 -7.22
N PRO A 94 2.22 -20.84 -8.49
CA PRO A 94 1.41 -21.99 -8.88
C PRO A 94 2.19 -23.29 -8.63
N SER A 95 1.51 -24.30 -8.08
CA SER A 95 2.10 -25.62 -7.88
C SER A 95 2.31 -26.31 -9.23
N THR A 96 3.56 -26.44 -9.65
CA THR A 96 3.92 -27.06 -10.93
C THR A 96 4.25 -28.55 -10.81
N THR A 97 4.30 -29.12 -9.59
CA THR A 97 4.63 -30.53 -9.35
C THR A 97 3.61 -31.17 -8.39
N MET A 98 3.03 -32.32 -8.76
CA MET A 98 2.13 -33.09 -7.90
C MET A 98 2.84 -33.80 -6.73
N THR A 99 4.14 -33.57 -6.56
CA THR A 99 5.03 -34.37 -5.71
C THR A 99 5.71 -33.59 -4.59
N ASP A 100 5.61 -32.26 -4.57
CA ASP A 100 6.13 -31.44 -3.47
C ASP A 100 4.99 -30.82 -2.68
N ALA A 101 5.11 -30.88 -1.35
CA ALA A 101 4.22 -30.16 -0.45
C ALA A 101 4.19 -28.68 -0.87
N THR A 102 3.06 -28.25 -1.42
CA THR A 102 2.85 -26.86 -1.84
C THR A 102 3.31 -25.91 -0.74
N PRO A 103 4.08 -24.85 -1.06
CA PRO A 103 4.26 -23.75 -0.12
C PRO A 103 2.89 -23.29 0.36
N VAL A 104 2.66 -23.37 1.67
CA VAL A 104 1.34 -23.12 2.27
C VAL A 104 0.90 -21.67 2.05
N GLY A 105 1.83 -20.77 1.73
CA GLY A 105 1.51 -19.40 1.39
C GLY A 105 2.53 -18.71 0.48
N VAL A 106 2.52 -17.38 0.55
CA VAL A 106 3.36 -16.49 -0.27
C VAL A 106 4.80 -16.53 0.22
N ASP A 107 5.76 -16.46 -0.71
CA ASP A 107 7.18 -16.35 -0.39
C ASP A 107 7.48 -15.04 0.36
N VAL A 108 8.24 -15.10 1.47
CA VAL A 108 8.48 -13.91 2.32
C VAL A 108 9.17 -12.78 1.55
N HIS A 109 10.06 -13.08 0.62
CA HIS A 109 10.82 -12.06 -0.10
C HIS A 109 9.91 -11.34 -1.10
N ALA A 110 9.08 -12.12 -1.83
CA ALA A 110 8.06 -11.54 -2.69
C ALA A 110 7.07 -10.67 -1.89
N PHE A 111 6.74 -11.10 -0.67
CA PHE A 111 5.89 -10.31 0.22
C PHE A 111 6.56 -9.02 0.71
N GLN A 112 7.84 -9.07 1.13
CA GLN A 112 8.60 -7.87 1.50
C GLN A 112 8.67 -6.86 0.36
N GLN A 113 8.88 -7.33 -0.88
CA GLN A 113 8.87 -6.46 -2.06
C GLN A 113 7.50 -5.79 -2.30
N LEU A 114 6.40 -6.53 -2.09
CA LEU A 114 5.06 -5.94 -2.11
C LEU A 114 4.92 -4.86 -1.04
N LEU A 115 5.32 -5.12 0.20
CA LEU A 115 5.21 -4.15 1.29
C LEU A 115 6.00 -2.86 0.99
N HIS A 116 7.21 -2.98 0.43
CA HIS A 116 7.97 -1.81 -0.02
C HIS A 116 7.26 -1.01 -1.11
N LEU A 117 6.58 -1.69 -2.05
CA LEU A 117 5.84 -1.02 -3.12
C LEU A 117 4.58 -0.30 -2.58
N LEU A 118 3.86 -0.93 -1.65
CA LEU A 118 2.68 -0.31 -1.02
C LEU A 118 3.03 0.87 -0.13
N CYS A 119 4.20 0.85 0.48
CA CYS A 119 4.65 1.87 1.41
C CYS A 119 5.66 2.84 0.78
N GLN A 120 5.67 3.00 -0.55
CA GLN A 120 6.67 3.82 -1.25
C GLN A 120 6.67 5.31 -0.83
N ASP A 121 5.52 5.81 -0.38
CA ASP A 121 5.34 7.20 0.04
C ASP A 121 5.76 7.42 1.51
N ILE A 122 6.11 6.34 2.24
CA ILE A 122 6.59 6.41 3.61
C ILE A 122 8.13 6.59 3.61
N PRO A 123 8.70 7.46 4.47
CA PRO A 123 10.14 7.63 4.57
C PRO A 123 10.89 6.30 4.81
N CYS A 124 12.08 6.17 4.22
CA CYS A 124 12.82 4.90 4.12
C CYS A 124 13.07 4.22 5.48
N ALA A 125 13.46 4.97 6.51
CA ALA A 125 13.76 4.41 7.83
C ALA A 125 12.50 3.84 8.54
N PRO A 126 11.38 4.58 8.65
CA PRO A 126 10.09 4.04 9.07
C PRO A 126 9.61 2.85 8.23
N GLN A 127 9.74 2.92 6.90
CA GLN A 127 9.33 1.85 6.00
C GLN A 127 10.10 0.55 6.29
N ALA A 128 11.42 0.61 6.42
CA ALA A 128 12.25 -0.56 6.72
C ALA A 128 11.86 -1.22 8.06
N LYS A 129 11.53 -0.43 9.08
CA LYS A 129 11.03 -0.93 10.37
C LYS A 129 9.69 -1.62 10.21
N LEU A 130 8.75 -1.01 9.48
CA LEU A 130 7.43 -1.57 9.21
C LEU A 130 7.52 -2.92 8.48
N VAL A 131 8.31 -2.99 7.40
CA VAL A 131 8.51 -4.22 6.63
C VAL A 131 9.14 -5.31 7.50
N THR A 132 10.15 -4.98 8.30
CA THR A 132 10.81 -5.94 9.21
C THR A 132 9.82 -6.47 10.27
N TYR A 133 8.95 -5.61 10.80
CA TYR A 133 7.93 -6.00 11.77
C TYR A 133 6.88 -6.93 11.17
N LEU A 134 6.37 -6.59 9.99
CA LEU A 134 5.28 -7.34 9.33
C LEU A 134 5.78 -8.65 8.68
N ALA A 135 6.97 -8.62 8.10
CA ALA A 135 7.56 -9.73 7.35
C ALA A 135 9.04 -9.91 7.73
N PRO A 136 9.35 -10.41 8.94
CA PRO A 136 10.74 -10.66 9.34
C PRO A 136 11.36 -11.76 8.47
N SER A 137 12.64 -11.66 8.14
CA SER A 137 13.34 -12.66 7.31
C SER A 137 13.47 -14.05 7.96
N THR A 138 13.01 -14.21 9.20
CA THR A 138 12.99 -15.49 9.93
C THR A 138 11.87 -16.43 9.49
N ILE A 139 10.83 -15.92 8.82
CA ILE A 139 9.76 -16.75 8.24
C ILE A 139 10.06 -16.99 6.77
N SER A 140 9.73 -18.18 6.26
CA SER A 140 9.91 -18.51 4.84
C SER A 140 8.64 -18.30 4.00
N SER A 141 7.47 -18.33 4.64
CA SER A 141 6.19 -18.24 3.95
C SER A 141 5.16 -17.48 4.78
N VAL A 142 4.27 -16.76 4.10
CA VAL A 142 3.26 -15.86 4.66
C VAL A 142 1.88 -16.43 4.35
N SER A 143 1.12 -16.74 5.41
CA SER A 143 -0.27 -17.19 5.28
C SER A 143 -1.20 -16.03 4.90
N TYR A 144 -2.39 -16.33 4.39
CA TYR A 144 -3.38 -15.30 4.05
C TYR A 144 -3.74 -14.40 5.24
N ALA A 145 -3.90 -14.99 6.44
CA ALA A 145 -4.21 -14.23 7.65
C ALA A 145 -3.11 -13.20 8.00
N ARG A 146 -1.83 -13.59 7.84
CA ARG A 146 -0.70 -12.68 8.08
C ARG A 146 -0.59 -11.65 6.96
N PHE A 147 -0.81 -12.05 5.71
CA PHE A 147 -0.84 -11.17 4.55
C PHE A 147 -1.88 -10.06 4.75
N ARG A 148 -3.15 -10.42 4.98
CA ARG A 148 -4.26 -9.49 5.24
C ARG A 148 -3.93 -8.51 6.35
N HIS A 149 -3.53 -9.03 7.51
CA HIS A 149 -3.17 -8.18 8.65
C HIS A 149 -2.06 -7.18 8.31
N ALA A 150 -1.04 -7.61 7.60
CA ALA A 150 0.05 -6.72 7.21
C ALA A 150 -0.38 -5.67 6.17
N ILE A 151 -1.26 -6.02 5.23
CA ILE A 151 -1.84 -5.02 4.31
C ILE A 151 -2.67 -3.99 5.09
N ASP A 152 -3.52 -4.44 6.02
CA ASP A 152 -4.30 -3.53 6.88
C ASP A 152 -3.38 -2.56 7.64
N VAL A 153 -2.31 -3.08 8.24
CA VAL A 153 -1.34 -2.25 8.97
C VAL A 153 -0.63 -1.27 8.03
N CYS A 154 -0.25 -1.67 6.82
CA CYS A 154 0.38 -0.77 5.85
C CYS A 154 -0.53 0.38 5.44
N LEU A 155 -1.80 0.10 5.14
CA LEU A 155 -2.78 1.11 4.75
C LEU A 155 -3.05 2.09 5.90
N LEU A 156 -3.36 1.57 7.09
CA LEU A 156 -3.59 2.40 8.28
C LEU A 156 -2.36 3.21 8.69
N TYR A 157 -1.17 2.64 8.56
CA TYR A 157 0.07 3.36 8.84
C TYR A 157 0.31 4.48 7.83
N GLY A 158 0.01 4.26 6.55
CA GLY A 158 0.03 5.29 5.51
C GLY A 158 -0.89 6.47 5.84
N GLU A 159 -2.12 6.19 6.27
CA GLU A 159 -3.07 7.22 6.73
C GLU A 159 -2.50 8.04 7.90
N VAL A 160 -1.93 7.37 8.91
CA VAL A 160 -1.32 8.04 10.08
C VAL A 160 -0.12 8.92 9.69
N VAL A 161 0.71 8.47 8.74
CA VAL A 161 1.83 9.27 8.23
C VAL A 161 1.31 10.49 7.47
N SER A 162 0.33 10.31 6.58
CA SER A 162 -0.29 11.41 5.82
C SER A 162 -0.92 12.46 6.75
N GLU A 163 -1.68 12.03 7.76
CA GLU A 163 -2.25 12.94 8.76
C GLU A 163 -1.17 13.68 9.57
N GLY A 164 -0.05 13.01 9.84
CA GLY A 164 1.11 13.63 10.48
C GLY A 164 1.75 14.70 9.60
N GLU A 165 1.94 14.41 8.31
CA GLU A 165 2.46 15.37 7.34
C GLU A 165 1.55 16.60 7.22
N ASP A 166 0.24 16.39 7.07
CA ASP A 166 -0.75 17.46 7.00
C ASP A 166 -0.73 18.32 8.26
N LEU A 167 -0.64 17.69 9.44
CA LEU A 167 -0.53 18.41 10.72
C LEU A 167 0.74 19.26 10.76
N PHE A 168 1.88 18.69 10.38
CA PHE A 168 3.16 19.41 10.36
C PHE A 168 3.12 20.58 9.39
N GLN A 169 2.61 20.39 8.18
CA GLN A 169 2.46 21.44 7.18
C GLN A 169 1.51 22.55 7.65
N SER A 170 0.46 22.21 8.41
CA SER A 170 -0.46 23.20 8.97
C SER A 170 0.20 24.15 9.99
N VAL A 171 1.26 23.70 10.67
CA VAL A 171 2.03 24.52 11.61
C VAL A 171 3.26 25.17 10.96
N ASP A 172 3.83 24.56 9.92
CA ASP A 172 4.90 25.12 9.09
C ASP A 172 4.36 26.06 8.00
N GLY A 173 3.57 27.06 8.40
CA GLY A 173 2.92 27.99 7.46
C GLY A 173 3.91 28.82 6.62
N ALA A 174 5.19 28.87 7.00
CA ALA A 174 6.26 29.53 6.25
C ALA A 174 7.02 28.57 5.31
N SER A 175 6.69 27.27 5.32
CA SER A 175 7.41 26.21 4.60
C SER A 175 8.92 26.24 4.87
N ALA A 176 9.29 26.51 6.12
CA ALA A 176 10.68 26.60 6.56
C ALA A 176 11.32 25.20 6.71
N GLY A 177 10.51 24.14 6.74
CA GLY A 177 10.95 22.75 6.95
C GLY A 177 11.21 22.40 8.42
N GLU A 178 11.00 23.36 9.32
CA GLU A 178 11.27 23.23 10.76
C GLU A 178 10.21 23.97 11.59
N VAL A 179 9.75 23.33 12.66
CA VAL A 179 8.72 23.87 13.55
C VAL A 179 9.15 23.75 15.01
N LYS A 180 8.75 24.70 15.85
CA LYS A 180 9.02 24.60 17.29
C LYS A 180 8.27 23.42 17.90
N CYS A 181 8.95 22.63 18.72
CA CYS A 181 8.35 21.48 19.40
C CYS A 181 7.08 21.85 20.18
N SER A 182 7.09 22.99 20.88
CA SER A 182 5.91 23.48 21.62
C SER A 182 4.70 23.75 20.74
N VAL A 183 4.90 24.29 19.54
CA VAL A 183 3.82 24.58 18.58
C VAL A 183 3.25 23.29 18.02
N LEU A 184 4.13 22.35 17.63
CA LEU A 184 3.73 21.04 17.11
C LEU A 184 2.95 20.24 18.15
N VAL A 185 3.43 20.16 19.40
CA VAL A 185 2.72 19.49 20.50
C VAL A 185 1.34 20.12 20.74
N SER A 186 1.25 21.46 20.71
CA SER A 186 -0.03 22.16 20.87
C SER A 186 -1.02 21.81 19.75
N ALA A 187 -0.56 21.76 18.50
CA ALA A 187 -1.38 21.39 17.36
C ALA A 187 -1.88 19.93 17.45
N MET A 188 -1.04 19.01 17.90
CA MET A 188 -1.42 17.61 18.15
C MET A 188 -2.49 17.49 19.23
N GLU A 189 -2.39 18.27 20.30
CA GLU A 189 -3.39 18.29 21.38
C GLU A 189 -4.74 18.82 20.91
N ILE A 190 -4.73 19.88 20.11
CA ILE A 190 -5.94 20.44 19.49
C ILE A 190 -6.59 19.39 18.58
N ALA A 191 -5.83 18.77 17.68
CA ALA A 191 -6.32 17.72 16.80
C ALA A 191 -6.89 16.52 17.60
N SER A 192 -6.23 16.11 18.69
CA SER A 192 -6.77 15.06 19.57
C SER A 192 -8.08 15.46 20.24
N ALA A 193 -8.22 16.71 20.69
CA ALA A 193 -9.45 17.22 21.29
C ALA A 193 -10.63 17.21 20.30
N HIS A 194 -10.36 17.39 19.01
CA HIS A 194 -11.34 17.26 17.92
C HIS A 194 -11.61 15.81 17.49
N LYS A 195 -11.01 14.82 18.16
CA LYS A 195 -11.11 13.38 17.86
C LYS A 195 -10.61 13.00 16.47
N THR A 196 -9.77 13.83 15.84
CA THR A 196 -9.11 13.47 14.59
C THR A 196 -7.90 12.58 14.86
N LEU A 197 -7.22 12.77 16.00
CA LEU A 197 -6.09 11.93 16.44
C LEU A 197 -6.39 11.16 17.72
N ASN A 198 -5.88 9.92 17.78
CA ASN A 198 -5.98 9.06 18.96
C ASN A 198 -5.21 9.69 20.15
N ALA A 199 -5.91 9.93 21.26
CA ALA A 199 -5.33 10.57 22.45
C ALA A 199 -4.15 9.79 23.07
N GLN A 200 -4.16 8.46 23.01
CA GLN A 200 -3.05 7.64 23.49
C GLN A 200 -1.82 7.77 22.58
N LEU A 201 -2.04 7.87 21.27
CA LEU A 201 -0.97 8.12 20.30
C LEU A 201 -0.33 9.49 20.54
N VAL A 202 -1.15 10.54 20.68
CA VAL A 202 -0.66 11.90 20.98
C VAL A 202 0.11 11.97 22.29
N ALA A 203 -0.36 11.30 23.35
CA ALA A 203 0.35 11.27 24.62
C ALA A 203 1.75 10.63 24.49
N ARG A 204 1.86 9.50 23.76
CA ARG A 204 3.15 8.80 23.56
C ARG A 204 4.09 9.58 22.65
N LEU A 205 3.57 10.22 21.62
CA LEU A 205 4.32 11.13 20.75
C LEU A 205 4.88 12.32 21.53
N ARG A 206 4.05 12.99 22.34
CA ARG A 206 4.48 14.11 23.20
C ARG A 206 5.69 13.72 24.03
N THR A 207 5.59 12.63 24.78
CA THR A 207 6.71 12.14 25.62
C THR A 207 7.97 11.83 24.82
N THR A 208 7.81 11.35 23.58
CA THR A 208 8.94 11.04 22.69
C THR A 208 9.63 12.32 22.22
N LEU A 209 8.87 13.30 21.73
CA LEU A 209 9.38 14.58 21.25
C LEU A 209 10.01 15.41 22.37
N GLU A 210 9.39 15.45 23.55
CA GLU A 210 9.94 16.13 24.73
C GLU A 210 11.27 15.52 25.15
N ARG A 211 11.41 14.19 25.08
CA ARG A 211 12.67 13.51 25.38
C ARG A 211 13.75 13.81 24.34
N GLU A 212 13.40 13.82 23.06
CA GLU A 212 14.33 14.13 21.95
C GLU A 212 14.82 15.59 22.00
N THR A 213 13.97 16.51 22.45
CA THR A 213 14.28 17.93 22.60
C THR A 213 14.88 18.30 23.95
N LEU A 214 15.18 17.33 24.83
CA LEU A 214 15.66 17.57 26.20
C LEU A 214 14.75 18.52 27.00
N HIS A 215 13.45 18.49 26.71
CA HIS A 215 12.42 19.36 27.27
C HIS A 215 12.59 20.85 26.92
N ASP A 216 13.38 21.19 25.90
CA ASP A 216 13.44 22.55 25.35
C ASP A 216 12.30 22.76 24.33
N GLY A 217 11.23 23.43 24.77
CA GLY A 217 10.10 23.76 23.91
C GLY A 217 10.40 24.72 22.75
N ASN A 218 11.56 25.38 22.75
CA ASN A 218 12.04 26.21 21.63
C ASN A 218 12.89 25.43 20.62
N ALA A 219 13.28 24.19 20.92
CA ALA A 219 13.94 23.34 19.95
C ALA A 219 13.07 23.17 18.70
N THR A 220 13.70 23.26 17.54
CA THR A 220 13.03 23.02 16.26
C THR A 220 13.08 21.54 15.92
N ILE A 221 12.03 21.08 15.26
CA ILE A 221 11.86 19.71 14.78
C ILE A 221 11.56 19.79 13.29
N SER A 222 12.31 19.03 12.49
CA SER A 222 12.04 18.86 11.06
C SER A 222 10.96 17.82 10.81
N LEU A 223 10.38 17.82 9.61
CA LEU A 223 9.38 16.83 9.22
C LEU A 223 9.93 15.39 9.37
N ASP A 224 11.15 15.14 8.89
CA ASP A 224 11.79 13.82 8.97
C ASP A 224 11.95 13.33 10.41
N GLN A 225 12.34 14.23 11.32
CA GLN A 225 12.44 13.92 12.75
C GLN A 225 11.06 13.59 13.32
N PHE A 226 10.04 14.40 13.02
CA PHE A 226 8.69 14.16 13.49
C PHE A 226 8.13 12.81 13.01
N LEU A 227 8.28 12.48 11.72
CA LEU A 227 7.84 11.20 11.15
C LEU A 227 8.64 10.02 11.71
N ALA A 228 9.92 10.22 12.02
CA ALA A 228 10.71 9.21 12.72
C ALA A 228 10.16 8.93 14.13
N SER A 229 9.85 9.97 14.91
CA SER A 229 9.24 9.85 16.25
C SER A 229 7.86 9.20 16.18
N LEU A 230 7.06 9.53 15.16
CA LEU A 230 5.78 8.88 14.87
C LEU A 230 5.95 7.38 14.62
N SER A 231 6.91 6.99 13.78
CA SER A 231 7.22 5.58 13.53
C SER A 231 7.58 4.82 14.80
N HIS A 232 8.35 5.45 15.71
CA HIS A 232 8.77 4.87 16.98
C HIS A 232 7.62 4.64 17.95
N VAL A 233 6.58 5.46 17.87
CA VAL A 233 5.41 5.33 18.73
C VAL A 233 4.41 4.33 18.14
N VAL A 234 4.18 4.37 16.84
CA VAL A 234 3.16 3.52 16.20
C VAL A 234 3.65 2.07 16.09
N LEU A 235 4.91 1.86 15.70
CA LEU A 235 5.47 0.53 15.52
C LEU A 235 6.05 0.02 16.85
N PRO A 236 5.76 -1.23 17.26
CA PRO A 236 6.43 -1.83 18.39
C PRO A 236 7.95 -1.83 18.18
N SER A 237 8.72 -1.60 19.25
CA SER A 237 10.16 -1.90 19.21
C SER A 237 10.31 -3.36 18.83
N ALA A 238 10.86 -3.64 17.64
CA ALA A 238 11.17 -4.99 17.23
C ALA A 238 12.11 -5.57 18.32
N VAL A 239 11.61 -6.56 19.06
CA VAL A 239 12.43 -7.27 20.04
C VAL A 239 13.47 -8.03 19.22
N SER A 240 14.71 -7.55 19.29
CA SER A 240 15.91 -8.24 18.79
C SER A 240 16.12 -9.56 19.50
#